data_AF-A0A397ZIS3-F1
#
_entry.id   AF-A0A397ZIS3-F1
#
_cell.length_a   1.000
_cell.length_b   1.000
_cell.length_c   1.000
_cell.angle_alpha   90.00
_cell.angle_beta   90.00
_cell.angle_gamma   90.00
#
_symmetry.space_group_name_H-M   'P 1'
#
loop_
_entity.id
_entity.type
_entity.pdbx_description
1 polymer ?
#
loop_
_entity_poly.entity_id
_entity_poly.type
_entity_poly.pdbx_seq_one_letter_code
_entity_poly.pdbx_strand_id
1 'polypeptide(L)'
;MASSVISSSPFVCKSPAKKDLGVSSFRKASQISIHGCQRKSISRKIVSVMAPQRSSSTSGSVKTGMTMTEKILAKAAEKSQVVPGDNIWVNVDVLMTHDVCGPGAFGIFKREFGDNAKVWDSEKIVVIPDHYIFTTDKRANRNVDIMREHCREQNIKYFYDITDLGDFRANPDYKGVCHVALAQEGHCRPGEVLLGTDSHTCTAGAFGQFATGIGNTDAGFVLGTGKILLKVPPTMRFILDGEMPSYLQAKDLILQIIGEISVAGATYKTMEFSGTTIESLTMEERMTLCNMVVEAGGKNGVIPPDATTFNYVENRTSVPFQPVYSDANASFVADYRFDVSKLEPVVAKPHSPDNRALARECKDVKIDRVYIGSCTGGKTEDFMAAAKLFHAAGKQVKVPTFLVPATQKVWMDVYALPVPGAGGKTCAQIFEEAGCDTPTSPSCGACLGGPADTYARLNEPQVCVSTTNRNFPGRMGHKEGQIYLASPYTAAASALTGHVTDPREFLQ
;
A
#
# COMPACT_ATOMS: atom_id res chain seq x y z
N MET A 1 38.66 39.73 22.48
CA MET A 1 39.11 40.16 21.13
C MET A 1 38.57 39.14 20.15
N ALA A 2 37.72 39.40 19.17
CA ALA A 2 37.15 40.62 18.61
C ALA A 2 35.68 40.34 18.23
N SER A 3 34.87 41.41 18.27
CA SER A 3 33.45 41.51 17.97
C SER A 3 33.10 41.21 16.51
N SER A 4 31.85 40.78 16.27
CA SER A 4 30.90 41.60 15.50
C SER A 4 29.45 41.15 15.71
N VAL A 5 28.63 42.12 16.09
CA VAL A 5 27.18 42.10 16.26
C VAL A 5 26.63 43.01 15.16
N ILE A 6 25.58 42.61 14.44
CA ILE A 6 24.65 43.47 13.64
C ILE A 6 23.43 42.56 13.33
N SER A 7 22.34 42.67 14.08
CA SER A 7 21.17 43.56 13.91
C SER A 7 20.12 43.05 12.91
N SER A 8 19.02 42.55 13.49
CA SER A 8 17.74 42.26 12.88
C SER A 8 17.00 43.55 12.47
N SER A 9 16.47 43.60 11.25
CA SER A 9 15.48 44.61 10.82
C SER A 9 14.19 43.92 10.36
N PRO A 10 13.01 44.44 10.71
CA PRO A 10 11.72 43.83 10.41
C PRO A 10 11.21 44.23 9.01
N PHE A 11 10.65 43.27 8.29
CA PHE A 11 9.96 43.52 7.02
C PHE A 11 8.65 44.29 7.25
N VAL A 12 8.58 45.50 6.69
CA VAL A 12 7.40 46.36 6.65
C VAL A 12 6.49 45.92 5.51
N CYS A 13 5.26 45.55 5.87
CA CYS A 13 4.16 45.27 4.95
C CYS A 13 3.58 46.60 4.44
N LYS A 14 3.62 46.86 3.12
CA LYS A 14 2.93 47.99 2.48
C LYS A 14 1.70 47.50 1.73
N SER A 15 0.55 47.91 2.21
CA SER A 15 -0.75 47.89 1.52
C SER A 15 -0.91 49.21 0.74
N PRO A 16 -1.65 49.24 -0.39
CA PRO A 16 -2.34 50.45 -0.79
C PRO A 16 -3.87 50.27 -0.82
N ALA A 17 -4.48 51.22 -0.13
CA ALA A 17 -5.85 51.72 -0.08
C ALA A 17 -6.89 51.31 -1.15
N LYS A 18 -8.09 51.15 -0.59
CA LYS A 18 -9.44 51.19 -1.18
C LYS A 18 -9.70 52.37 -2.11
N LYS A 19 -10.57 52.14 -3.11
CA LYS A 19 -11.61 53.09 -3.54
C LYS A 19 -12.94 52.35 -3.67
N ASP A 20 -13.86 52.69 -2.78
CA ASP A 20 -15.29 52.46 -2.91
C ASP A 20 -15.85 53.35 -4.02
N LEU A 21 -16.86 52.87 -4.75
CA LEU A 21 -17.94 53.69 -5.31
C LEU A 21 -19.08 52.78 -5.82
N GLY A 22 -20.28 52.98 -5.27
CA GLY A 22 -21.51 53.02 -6.08
C GLY A 22 -22.42 51.79 -6.10
N VAL A 23 -23.24 51.65 -5.05
CA VAL A 23 -24.52 50.95 -5.13
C VAL A 23 -25.50 51.81 -5.95
N SER A 24 -26.16 51.24 -6.96
CA SER A 24 -27.52 51.68 -7.32
C SER A 24 -28.36 50.55 -7.93
N SER A 25 -29.57 50.48 -7.41
CA SER A 25 -30.73 49.63 -7.70
C SER A 25 -31.44 49.99 -9.01
N PHE A 26 -32.11 49.04 -9.68
CA PHE A 26 -33.45 49.14 -10.33
C PHE A 26 -33.86 47.75 -10.88
N ARG A 27 -34.82 47.03 -10.27
CA ARG A 27 -36.25 46.85 -10.60
C ARG A 27 -36.62 46.07 -11.89
N LYS A 28 -37.27 44.91 -11.62
CA LYS A 28 -38.55 44.36 -12.12
C LYS A 28 -38.70 43.66 -13.50
N ALA A 29 -39.40 42.50 -13.38
CA ALA A 29 -40.30 41.80 -14.30
C ALA A 29 -39.63 41.00 -15.45
N SER A 30 -40.05 39.79 -15.81
CA SER A 30 -41.40 39.25 -15.91
C SER A 30 -41.40 37.71 -15.96
N GLN A 31 -42.52 37.10 -15.56
CA GLN A 31 -42.85 35.69 -15.82
C GLN A 31 -43.20 35.50 -17.30
N ILE A 32 -42.63 34.47 -17.94
CA ILE A 32 -43.22 33.80 -19.10
C ILE A 32 -43.04 32.29 -18.94
N SER A 33 -44.16 31.58 -18.95
CA SER A 33 -44.30 30.13 -19.01
C SER A 33 -44.41 29.71 -20.48
N ILE A 34 -43.59 28.75 -20.94
CA ILE A 34 -43.88 27.94 -22.13
C ILE A 34 -43.37 26.51 -21.89
N HIS A 35 -44.27 25.55 -22.13
CA HIS A 35 -44.08 24.10 -22.07
C HIS A 35 -43.05 23.56 -23.08
N GLY A 36 -42.35 22.48 -22.72
CA GLY A 36 -41.60 21.68 -23.70
C GLY A 36 -40.84 20.47 -23.14
N CYS A 37 -41.49 19.30 -23.22
CA CYS A 37 -40.89 17.97 -23.43
C CYS A 37 -39.97 17.37 -22.32
N GLN A 38 -40.55 16.53 -21.46
CA GLN A 38 -39.79 15.60 -20.62
C GLN A 38 -39.25 14.43 -21.45
N ARG A 39 -37.93 14.38 -21.67
CA ARG A 39 -37.22 13.12 -21.96
C ARG A 39 -36.94 12.40 -20.65
N LYS A 40 -37.53 11.21 -20.47
CA LYS A 40 -37.20 10.29 -19.37
C LYS A 40 -35.75 9.82 -19.51
N SER A 41 -34.88 10.35 -18.68
CA SER A 41 -33.56 9.78 -18.38
C SER A 41 -33.75 8.69 -17.33
N ILE A 42 -33.53 7.43 -17.72
CA ILE A 42 -33.45 6.31 -16.78
C ILE A 42 -32.02 6.33 -16.22
N SER A 43 -31.82 7.02 -15.10
CA SER A 43 -30.62 6.89 -14.28
C SER A 43 -30.77 5.65 -13.40
N ARG A 44 -30.10 4.55 -13.74
CA ARG A 44 -29.82 3.48 -12.78
C ARG A 44 -28.57 3.87 -11.98
N LYS A 45 -28.76 4.62 -10.89
CA LYS A 45 -27.77 4.72 -9.83
C LYS A 45 -27.70 3.36 -9.12
N ILE A 46 -26.55 2.69 -9.19
CA ILE A 46 -26.22 1.60 -8.28
C ILE A 46 -26.07 2.22 -6.89
N VAL A 47 -26.80 1.67 -5.91
CA VAL A 47 -26.98 2.24 -4.58
C VAL A 47 -25.97 1.61 -3.62
N SER A 48 -25.02 2.41 -3.13
CA SER A 48 -24.35 2.18 -1.84
C SER A 48 -25.41 2.39 -0.75
N VAL A 49 -25.82 1.31 -0.08
CA VAL A 49 -26.78 1.40 1.03
C VAL A 49 -25.99 1.57 2.32
N MET A 50 -25.80 2.81 2.77
CA MET A 50 -25.46 3.07 4.17
C MET A 50 -26.67 2.71 5.03
N ALA A 51 -26.56 1.67 5.85
CA ALA A 51 -27.60 1.33 6.81
C ALA A 51 -27.67 2.40 7.93
N PRO A 52 -28.86 2.84 8.36
CA PRO A 52 -28.99 3.87 9.40
C PRO A 52 -28.61 3.33 10.79
N GLN A 53 -27.96 4.19 11.59
CA GLN A 53 -27.61 3.93 12.99
C GLN A 53 -28.87 3.66 13.82
N ARG A 54 -28.91 2.51 14.51
CA ARG A 54 -29.89 2.25 15.58
C ARG A 54 -29.29 2.66 16.93
N SER A 55 -29.94 3.59 17.61
CA SER A 55 -29.74 3.75 19.06
C SER A 55 -30.46 2.62 19.78
N SER A 56 -29.78 1.96 20.72
CA SER A 56 -30.44 1.04 21.64
C SER A 56 -30.08 1.41 23.08
N SER A 57 -31.12 1.68 23.86
CA SER A 57 -31.08 1.80 25.31
C SER A 57 -31.69 0.54 25.89
N THR A 58 -30.90 -0.27 26.60
CA THR A 58 -31.39 -1.12 27.70
C THR A 58 -30.24 -1.50 28.61
N SER A 59 -30.47 -1.28 29.91
CA SER A 59 -29.63 -1.62 31.04
C SER A 59 -29.54 -3.14 31.23
N GLY A 60 -28.34 -3.66 31.00
CA GLY A 60 -27.88 -5.01 31.31
C GLY A 60 -26.45 -5.07 30.79
N SER A 61 -25.48 -5.52 31.57
CA SER A 61 -24.09 -5.66 31.14
C SER A 61 -23.99 -6.78 30.10
N VAL A 62 -24.44 -6.50 28.88
CA VAL A 62 -24.11 -7.30 27.70
C VAL A 62 -22.67 -6.92 27.39
N LYS A 63 -21.73 -7.86 27.57
CA LYS A 63 -20.36 -7.68 27.05
C LYS A 63 -20.49 -7.38 25.56
N THR A 64 -20.18 -6.14 25.17
CA THR A 64 -20.08 -5.72 23.78
C THR A 64 -19.01 -6.57 23.11
N GLY A 65 -19.34 -7.21 21.99
CA GLY A 65 -18.38 -8.00 21.22
C GLY A 65 -17.25 -7.13 20.70
N MET A 66 -16.06 -7.71 20.58
CA MET A 66 -14.87 -7.04 20.05
C MET A 66 -14.64 -7.43 18.59
N THR A 67 -14.28 -6.46 17.77
CA THR A 67 -13.73 -6.65 16.43
C THR A 67 -12.36 -7.33 16.52
N MET A 68 -11.85 -7.82 15.38
CA MET A 68 -10.57 -8.51 15.34
C MET A 68 -9.43 -7.60 15.80
N THR A 69 -9.41 -6.35 15.35
CA THR A 69 -8.40 -5.37 15.81
C THR A 69 -8.49 -5.10 17.31
N GLU A 70 -9.70 -4.94 17.86
CA GLU A 70 -9.87 -4.78 19.31
C GLU A 70 -9.36 -5.99 20.09
N LYS A 71 -9.59 -7.22 19.61
CA LYS A 71 -9.08 -8.44 20.26
C LYS A 71 -7.56 -8.55 20.21
N ILE A 72 -6.94 -8.24 19.07
CA ILE A 72 -5.47 -8.23 18.94
C ILE A 72 -4.88 -7.24 19.94
N LEU A 73 -5.42 -6.02 19.96
CA LEU A 73 -4.95 -4.95 20.83
C LEU A 73 -5.22 -5.22 22.32
N ALA A 74 -6.38 -5.81 22.67
CA ALA A 74 -6.68 -6.22 24.03
C ALA A 74 -5.67 -7.27 24.52
N LYS A 75 -5.40 -8.30 23.71
CA LYS A 75 -4.39 -9.32 24.00
C LYS A 75 -3.00 -8.70 24.18
N ALA A 76 -2.57 -7.86 23.24
CA ALA A 76 -1.26 -7.21 23.27
C ALA A 76 -1.09 -6.24 24.45
N ALA A 77 -2.19 -5.65 24.94
CA ALA A 77 -2.23 -4.81 26.12
C ALA A 77 -2.47 -5.57 27.43
N GLU A 78 -2.55 -6.91 27.40
CA GLU A 78 -2.86 -7.77 28.56
C GLU A 78 -4.19 -7.40 29.24
N LYS A 79 -5.18 -7.01 28.43
CA LYS A 79 -6.53 -6.66 28.86
C LYS A 79 -7.54 -7.68 28.35
N SER A 80 -8.59 -7.91 29.14
CA SER A 80 -9.71 -8.76 28.73
C SER A 80 -10.63 -8.11 27.69
N GLN A 81 -10.65 -6.78 27.63
CA GLN A 81 -11.45 -5.99 26.71
C GLN A 81 -10.82 -4.61 26.50
N VAL A 82 -11.04 -4.06 25.30
CA VAL A 82 -10.79 -2.66 24.95
C VAL A 82 -11.95 -2.14 24.12
N VAL A 83 -12.09 -0.81 24.04
CA VAL A 83 -13.07 -0.16 23.15
C VAL A 83 -12.39 0.93 22.30
N PRO A 84 -12.97 1.31 21.15
CA PRO A 84 -12.44 2.38 20.33
C PRO A 84 -12.28 3.68 21.11
N GLY A 85 -11.12 4.32 20.96
CA GLY A 85 -10.77 5.56 21.67
C GLY A 85 -9.91 5.35 22.92
N ASP A 86 -9.83 4.13 23.46
CA ASP A 86 -8.93 3.80 24.57
C ASP A 86 -7.47 4.07 24.17
N ASN A 87 -6.69 4.66 25.08
CA ASN A 87 -5.22 4.70 24.96
C ASN A 87 -4.63 3.56 25.78
N ILE A 88 -3.86 2.69 25.14
CA ILE A 88 -3.35 1.45 25.72
C ILE A 88 -1.86 1.29 25.41
N TRP A 89 -1.11 0.78 26.39
CA TRP A 89 0.23 0.27 26.14
C TRP A 89 0.12 -1.12 25.55
N VAL A 90 0.71 -1.33 24.38
CA VAL A 90 0.73 -2.63 23.72
C VAL A 90 2.15 -3.18 23.67
N ASN A 91 2.28 -4.49 23.89
CA ASN A 91 3.49 -5.23 23.57
C ASN A 91 3.61 -5.38 22.05
N VAL A 92 4.81 -5.20 21.51
CA VAL A 92 5.10 -5.32 20.09
C VAL A 92 5.71 -6.70 19.82
N ASP A 93 5.17 -7.42 18.84
CA ASP A 93 5.67 -8.73 18.45
C ASP A 93 6.82 -8.62 17.45
N VAL A 94 6.72 -7.70 16.49
CA VAL A 94 7.76 -7.42 15.49
C VAL A 94 7.85 -5.91 15.24
N LEU A 95 9.07 -5.37 15.24
CA LEU A 95 9.39 -4.06 14.65
C LEU A 95 10.20 -4.26 13.38
N MET A 96 9.68 -3.79 12.25
CA MET A 96 10.43 -3.71 11.00
C MET A 96 10.98 -2.30 10.76
N THR A 97 12.21 -2.22 10.24
CA THR A 97 12.74 -0.96 9.69
C THR A 97 13.56 -1.20 8.43
N HIS A 98 13.76 -0.12 7.68
CA HIS A 98 14.46 -0.13 6.39
C HIS A 98 15.46 1.04 6.27
N ASP A 99 16.11 1.17 5.13
CA ASP A 99 17.22 2.09 4.84
C ASP A 99 16.91 3.58 4.91
N VAL A 100 15.65 3.97 4.70
CA VAL A 100 15.27 5.39 4.79
C VAL A 100 15.11 5.83 6.24
N CYS A 101 14.49 4.99 7.07
CA CYS A 101 14.03 5.37 8.40
C CYS A 101 14.88 4.79 9.54
N GLY A 102 15.51 3.63 9.33
CA GLY A 102 16.34 2.93 10.30
C GLY A 102 17.40 3.80 10.96
N PRO A 103 18.27 4.50 10.19
CA PRO A 103 19.28 5.38 10.76
C PRO A 103 18.71 6.43 11.73
N GLY A 104 17.54 7.01 11.41
CA GLY A 104 16.87 7.96 12.27
C GLY A 104 16.35 7.32 13.56
N ALA A 105 15.73 6.15 13.46
CA ALA A 105 15.25 5.39 14.62
C ALA A 105 16.40 4.96 15.55
N PHE A 106 17.52 4.47 14.99
CA PHE A 106 18.71 4.07 15.75
C PHE A 106 19.36 5.24 16.47
N GLY A 107 19.45 6.40 15.80
CA GLY A 107 19.98 7.63 16.42
C GLY A 107 19.13 8.11 17.59
N ILE A 108 17.80 8.04 17.47
CA ILE A 108 16.88 8.37 18.56
C ILE A 108 17.02 7.36 19.69
N PHE A 109 17.06 6.06 19.39
CA PHE A 109 17.28 5.02 20.39
C PHE A 109 18.56 5.27 21.21
N LYS A 110 19.71 5.48 20.55
CA LYS A 110 20.97 5.80 21.24
C LYS A 110 20.88 7.09 22.07
N ARG A 111 20.23 8.13 21.55
CA ARG A 111 20.07 9.41 22.26
C ARG A 111 19.24 9.28 23.54
N GLU A 112 18.11 8.57 23.48
CA GLU A 112 17.17 8.51 24.61
C GLU A 112 17.51 7.40 25.62
N PHE A 113 18.13 6.30 25.17
CA PHE A 113 18.47 5.15 26.04
C PHE A 113 19.96 5.04 26.37
N GLY A 114 20.82 5.79 25.67
CA GLY A 114 22.28 5.81 25.84
C GLY A 114 23.02 4.96 24.79
N ASP A 115 24.29 5.31 24.52
CA ASP A 115 25.09 4.67 23.46
C ASP A 115 25.35 3.17 23.69
N ASN A 116 25.34 2.73 24.94
CA ASN A 116 25.54 1.33 25.33
C ASN A 116 24.23 0.55 25.51
N ALA A 117 23.08 1.17 25.21
CA ALA A 117 21.78 0.52 25.34
C ALA A 117 21.67 -0.71 24.43
N LYS A 118 20.94 -1.71 24.91
CA LYS A 118 20.56 -2.89 24.13
C LYS A 118 19.11 -2.79 23.71
N VAL A 119 18.86 -3.18 22.46
CA VAL A 119 17.48 -3.31 21.96
C VAL A 119 16.70 -4.31 22.81
N TRP A 120 15.38 -4.13 22.89
CA TRP A 120 14.54 -4.91 23.80
C TRP A 120 14.59 -6.43 23.52
N ASP A 121 14.67 -6.79 22.24
CA ASP A 121 14.74 -8.17 21.76
C ASP A 121 15.29 -8.18 20.33
N SER A 122 16.50 -8.71 20.16
CA SER A 122 17.19 -8.73 18.86
C SER A 122 16.62 -9.75 17.87
N GLU A 123 15.71 -10.62 18.31
CA GLU A 123 14.96 -11.55 17.46
C GLU A 123 13.59 -11.00 17.04
N LYS A 124 13.12 -9.89 17.64
CA LYS A 124 11.85 -9.25 17.26
C LYS A 124 12.04 -8.01 16.37
N ILE A 125 13.27 -7.74 15.97
CA ILE A 125 13.63 -6.62 15.11
C ILE A 125 14.03 -7.17 13.75
N VAL A 126 13.35 -6.68 12.71
CA VAL A 126 13.60 -7.06 11.32
C VAL A 126 14.10 -5.85 10.56
N VAL A 127 15.26 -5.99 9.91
CA VAL A 127 15.92 -4.90 9.20
C VAL A 127 16.10 -5.28 7.74
N ILE A 128 15.46 -4.52 6.83
CA ILE A 128 15.44 -4.82 5.38
C ILE A 128 15.77 -3.54 4.60
N PRO A 129 16.96 -3.39 4.04
CA PRO A 129 17.27 -2.27 3.14
C PRO A 129 16.73 -2.58 1.74
N ASP A 130 15.78 -1.79 1.22
CA ASP A 130 15.11 -2.09 -0.06
C ASP A 130 14.75 -0.87 -0.93
N HIS A 131 14.83 0.33 -0.38
CA HIS A 131 14.40 1.55 -1.06
C HIS A 131 15.51 2.15 -1.94
N TYR A 132 16.70 2.35 -1.36
CA TYR A 132 17.83 3.02 -2.01
C TYR A 132 19.10 2.15 -1.97
N ILE A 133 18.95 0.87 -2.30
CA ILE A 133 20.04 -0.11 -2.23
C ILE A 133 20.86 -0.22 -3.52
N PHE A 134 20.27 0.11 -4.67
CA PHE A 134 20.94 0.07 -5.98
C PHE A 134 21.11 1.49 -6.54
N THR A 135 22.05 2.24 -5.98
CA THR A 135 22.34 3.63 -6.35
C THR A 135 23.78 4.02 -6.04
N THR A 136 24.31 4.95 -6.83
CA THR A 136 25.60 5.60 -6.61
C THR A 136 25.52 6.76 -5.60
N ASP A 137 24.33 7.10 -5.09
CA ASP A 137 24.14 8.19 -4.14
C ASP A 137 24.83 7.91 -2.78
N LYS A 138 25.75 8.79 -2.40
CA LYS A 138 26.56 8.63 -1.19
C LYS A 138 25.74 8.69 0.10
N ARG A 139 24.61 9.40 0.12
CA ARG A 139 23.76 9.53 1.31
C ARG A 139 22.92 8.27 1.52
N ALA A 140 22.41 7.69 0.43
CA ALA A 140 21.73 6.40 0.45
C ALA A 140 22.67 5.30 0.94
N ASN A 141 23.87 5.19 0.37
CA ASN A 141 24.87 4.19 0.77
C ASN A 141 25.27 4.33 2.26
N ARG A 142 25.48 5.56 2.74
CA ARG A 142 25.74 5.82 4.17
C ARG A 142 24.62 5.31 5.08
N ASN A 143 23.36 5.40 4.66
CA ASN A 143 22.25 4.90 5.48
C ASN A 143 22.32 3.38 5.66
N VAL A 144 22.65 2.64 4.60
CA VAL A 144 22.84 1.19 4.67
C VAL A 144 24.03 0.84 5.58
N ASP A 145 25.14 1.59 5.50
CA ASP A 145 26.29 1.38 6.38
C ASP A 145 25.94 1.56 7.87
N ILE A 146 25.13 2.57 8.21
CA ILE A 146 24.62 2.77 9.57
C ILE A 146 23.77 1.58 10.02
N MET A 147 22.96 1.00 9.12
CA MET A 147 22.18 -0.20 9.45
C MET A 147 23.07 -1.41 9.72
N ARG A 148 24.09 -1.64 8.89
CA ARG A 148 25.07 -2.73 9.07
C ARG A 148 25.77 -2.62 10.42
N GLU A 149 26.22 -1.42 10.77
CA GLU A 149 26.83 -1.14 12.06
C GLU A 149 25.88 -1.46 13.21
N HIS A 150 24.67 -0.89 13.19
CA HIS A 150 23.69 -1.11 14.25
C HIS A 150 23.29 -2.59 14.39
N CYS A 151 23.05 -3.29 13.27
CA CYS A 151 22.69 -4.71 13.30
C CYS A 151 23.80 -5.57 13.92
N ARG A 152 25.07 -5.27 13.62
CA ARG A 152 26.22 -5.95 14.22
C ARG A 152 26.35 -5.63 15.72
N GLU A 153 26.25 -4.36 16.10
CA GLU A 153 26.37 -3.91 17.49
C GLU A 153 25.29 -4.51 18.42
N GLN A 154 24.07 -4.63 17.89
CA GLN A 154 22.90 -5.10 18.62
C GLN A 154 22.63 -6.60 18.43
N ASN A 155 23.44 -7.28 17.62
CA ASN A 155 23.27 -8.69 17.27
C ASN A 155 21.85 -9.00 16.74
N ILE A 156 21.38 -8.18 15.80
CA ILE A 156 20.07 -8.34 15.16
C ILE A 156 20.09 -9.58 14.29
N LYS A 157 19.21 -10.53 14.60
CA LYS A 157 19.14 -11.83 13.92
C LYS A 157 18.62 -11.72 12.49
N TYR A 158 17.61 -10.89 12.28
CA TYR A 158 16.88 -10.78 11.02
C TYR A 158 17.30 -9.53 10.24
N PHE A 159 18.51 -9.57 9.69
CA PHE A 159 19.05 -8.51 8.82
C PHE A 159 19.22 -9.03 7.38
N TYR A 160 18.46 -8.47 6.45
CA TYR A 160 18.28 -8.99 5.09
C TYR A 160 18.92 -8.09 4.03
N ASP A 161 20.21 -7.83 4.15
CA ASP A 161 20.99 -6.95 3.28
C ASP A 161 21.65 -7.69 2.11
N ILE A 162 22.10 -6.94 1.10
CA ILE A 162 23.04 -7.44 0.09
C ILE A 162 24.42 -7.65 0.74
N THR A 163 25.04 -8.79 0.46
CA THR A 163 26.38 -9.17 0.94
C THR A 163 27.45 -8.95 -0.11
N ASP A 164 27.08 -8.94 -1.40
CA ASP A 164 27.96 -8.59 -2.51
C ASP A 164 27.67 -7.15 -2.97
N LEU A 165 28.70 -6.31 -2.94
CA LEU A 165 28.65 -4.89 -3.31
C LEU A 165 29.39 -4.60 -4.62
N GLY A 166 29.91 -5.64 -5.28
CA GLY A 166 30.81 -5.50 -6.42
C GLY A 166 30.15 -5.03 -7.71
N ASP A 167 28.85 -5.28 -7.89
CA ASP A 167 28.13 -5.01 -9.15
C ASP A 167 26.74 -4.36 -8.98
N PHE A 168 26.38 -3.95 -7.76
CA PHE A 168 25.08 -3.36 -7.43
C PHE A 168 23.88 -4.22 -7.88
N ARG A 169 24.00 -5.56 -7.88
CA ARG A 169 22.90 -6.49 -8.12
C ARG A 169 22.43 -7.15 -6.83
N ALA A 170 21.19 -7.65 -6.85
CA ALA A 170 20.71 -8.50 -5.78
C ALA A 170 21.53 -9.80 -5.75
N ASN A 171 22.11 -10.11 -4.60
CA ASN A 171 22.70 -11.41 -4.36
C ASN A 171 21.59 -12.43 -3.99
N PRO A 172 21.89 -13.75 -3.97
CA PRO A 172 20.89 -14.77 -3.65
C PRO A 172 20.22 -14.63 -2.28
N ASP A 173 20.93 -14.05 -1.30
CA ASP A 173 20.46 -13.93 0.10
C ASP A 173 19.58 -12.70 0.35
N TYR A 174 19.62 -11.70 -0.53
CA TYR A 174 18.81 -10.50 -0.42
C TYR A 174 17.34 -10.80 -0.64
N LYS A 175 16.48 -10.19 0.19
CA LYS A 175 15.06 -10.53 0.24
C LYS A 175 14.17 -9.58 -0.55
N GLY A 176 14.62 -8.38 -0.90
CA GLY A 176 13.81 -7.42 -1.66
C GLY A 176 12.86 -6.58 -0.81
N VAL A 177 11.76 -6.15 -1.43
CA VAL A 177 10.74 -5.24 -0.87
C VAL A 177 10.27 -5.70 0.49
N CYS A 178 10.44 -4.85 1.50
CA CYS A 178 10.31 -5.17 2.92
C CYS A 178 9.00 -5.90 3.27
N HIS A 179 7.85 -5.44 2.79
CA HIS A 179 6.55 -6.04 3.15
C HIS A 179 6.29 -7.41 2.52
N VAL A 180 6.90 -7.68 1.36
CA VAL A 180 6.81 -9.01 0.73
C VAL A 180 7.84 -9.95 1.33
N ALA A 181 9.04 -9.46 1.60
CA ALA A 181 10.08 -10.18 2.32
C ALA A 181 9.63 -10.59 3.73
N LEU A 182 9.00 -9.70 4.50
CA LEU A 182 8.43 -10.01 5.83
C LEU A 182 7.49 -11.23 5.78
N ALA A 183 6.59 -11.26 4.79
CA ALA A 183 5.67 -12.37 4.60
C ALA A 183 6.40 -13.66 4.20
N GLN A 184 7.30 -13.58 3.21
CA GLN A 184 8.03 -14.74 2.70
C GLN A 184 8.96 -15.37 3.73
N GLU A 185 9.52 -14.57 4.62
CA GLU A 185 10.45 -15.01 5.68
C GLU A 185 9.74 -15.33 7.01
N GLY A 186 8.40 -15.39 7.04
CA GLY A 186 7.64 -15.89 8.20
C GLY A 186 7.48 -14.91 9.37
N HIS A 187 7.61 -13.61 9.10
CA HIS A 187 7.44 -12.56 10.11
C HIS A 187 5.99 -12.11 10.28
N CYS A 188 5.13 -12.39 9.30
CA CYS A 188 3.70 -12.06 9.36
C CYS A 188 2.90 -13.24 9.94
N ARG A 189 2.56 -13.17 11.23
CA ARG A 189 1.89 -14.26 11.96
C ARG A 189 0.54 -13.82 12.54
N PRO A 190 -0.54 -14.60 12.36
CA PRO A 190 -1.87 -14.23 12.81
C PRO A 190 -1.99 -13.86 14.30
N GLY A 191 -2.72 -12.78 14.58
CA GLY A 191 -3.05 -12.33 15.93
C GLY A 191 -1.96 -11.51 16.64
N GLU A 192 -0.88 -11.17 15.94
CA GLU A 192 0.23 -10.35 16.46
C GLU A 192 0.09 -8.85 16.14
N VAL A 193 0.88 -8.05 16.85
CA VAL A 193 1.12 -6.62 16.60
C VAL A 193 2.46 -6.42 15.88
N LEU A 194 2.40 -5.99 14.61
CA LEU A 194 3.58 -5.69 13.79
C LEU A 194 3.65 -4.19 13.52
N LEU A 195 4.73 -3.55 13.95
CA LEU A 195 5.00 -2.14 13.66
C LEU A 195 6.13 -2.01 12.67
N GLY A 196 6.13 -0.95 11.89
CA GLY A 196 7.17 -0.70 10.92
C GLY A 196 7.40 0.78 10.68
N THR A 197 8.62 1.16 10.32
CA THR A 197 8.95 2.55 9.97
C THR A 197 8.51 2.96 8.56
N ASP A 198 7.77 2.09 7.87
CA ASP A 198 7.14 2.35 6.58
C ASP A 198 5.62 2.45 6.69
N SER A 199 5.02 3.32 5.88
CA SER A 199 3.56 3.56 5.90
C SER A 199 2.72 2.34 5.49
N HIS A 200 3.26 1.47 4.63
CA HIS A 200 2.56 0.31 4.07
C HIS A 200 2.74 -0.96 4.91
N THR A 201 3.26 -0.83 6.14
CA THR A 201 3.29 -1.91 7.14
C THR A 201 1.90 -2.55 7.36
N CYS A 202 0.82 -1.81 7.10
CA CYS A 202 -0.54 -2.32 7.06
C CYS A 202 -0.76 -3.53 6.13
N THR A 203 0.15 -3.82 5.19
CA THR A 203 0.17 -5.04 4.37
C THR A 203 0.05 -6.32 5.20
N ALA A 204 0.72 -6.38 6.36
CA ALA A 204 0.70 -7.52 7.27
C ALA A 204 -0.70 -7.82 7.84
N GLY A 205 -1.63 -6.87 7.74
CA GLY A 205 -3.06 -7.07 7.99
C GLY A 205 -3.71 -8.19 7.20
N ALA A 206 -3.16 -8.55 6.03
CA ALA A 206 -3.58 -9.70 5.24
C ALA A 206 -3.51 -11.03 5.99
N PHE A 207 -2.66 -11.10 7.02
CA PHE A 207 -2.42 -12.28 7.85
C PHE A 207 -3.25 -12.27 9.15
N GLY A 208 -4.18 -11.32 9.32
CA GLY A 208 -4.92 -11.16 10.57
C GLY A 208 -4.08 -10.55 11.69
N GLN A 209 -3.15 -9.65 11.36
CA GLN A 209 -2.35 -8.88 12.32
C GLN A 209 -2.90 -7.47 12.49
N PHE A 210 -2.68 -6.87 13.66
CA PHE A 210 -2.71 -5.42 13.76
C PHE A 210 -1.36 -4.90 13.28
N ALA A 211 -1.35 -4.23 12.13
CA ALA A 211 -0.11 -3.72 11.54
C ALA A 211 -0.24 -2.26 11.08
N THR A 212 0.69 -1.41 11.50
CA THR A 212 0.67 0.03 11.17
C THR A 212 2.09 0.57 11.02
N GLY A 213 2.23 1.54 10.12
CA GLY A 213 3.41 2.40 10.09
C GLY A 213 3.50 3.29 11.32
N ILE A 214 4.72 3.55 11.79
CA ILE A 214 5.06 4.46 12.88
C ILE A 214 6.26 5.35 12.50
N GLY A 215 6.45 6.47 13.21
CA GLY A 215 7.57 7.37 12.95
C GLY A 215 8.87 6.91 13.60
N ASN A 216 9.99 7.56 13.25
CA ASN A 216 11.32 7.24 13.80
C ASN A 216 11.39 7.38 15.32
N THR A 217 10.68 8.35 15.90
CA THR A 217 10.62 8.53 17.37
C THR A 217 9.96 7.35 18.05
N ASP A 218 8.80 6.94 17.53
CA ASP A 218 8.06 5.77 18.04
C ASP A 218 8.89 4.50 17.87
N ALA A 219 9.55 4.31 16.73
CA ALA A 219 10.42 3.17 16.50
C ALA A 219 11.63 3.17 17.44
N GLY A 220 12.27 4.31 17.70
CA GLY A 220 13.33 4.44 18.70
C GLY A 220 12.87 4.08 20.11
N PHE A 221 11.63 4.44 20.47
CA PHE A 221 11.02 4.05 21.73
C PHE A 221 10.72 2.54 21.80
N VAL A 222 10.19 1.96 20.72
CA VAL A 222 9.93 0.53 20.61
C VAL A 222 11.24 -0.25 20.71
N LEU A 223 12.31 0.18 20.01
CA LEU A 223 13.64 -0.42 20.09
C LEU A 223 14.14 -0.56 21.53
N GLY A 224 13.87 0.41 22.41
CA GLY A 224 14.27 0.33 23.81
C GLY A 224 13.32 -0.40 24.76
N THR A 225 12.02 -0.48 24.43
CA THR A 225 10.99 -0.92 25.40
C THR A 225 10.18 -2.13 24.97
N GLY A 226 10.16 -2.47 23.68
CA GLY A 226 9.25 -3.47 23.10
C GLY A 226 7.77 -3.11 23.22
N LYS A 227 7.46 -1.83 23.52
CA LYS A 227 6.10 -1.35 23.76
C LYS A 227 5.81 -0.07 22.99
N ILE A 228 4.53 0.23 22.79
CA ILE A 228 4.09 1.53 22.28
C ILE A 228 2.72 1.91 22.86
N LEU A 229 2.43 3.20 22.95
CA LEU A 229 1.11 3.70 23.31
C LEU A 229 0.26 3.83 22.03
N LEU A 230 -0.83 3.10 21.93
CA LEU A 230 -1.77 3.18 20.81
C LEU A 230 -3.15 3.63 21.28
N LYS A 231 -3.84 4.36 20.41
CA LYS A 231 -5.28 4.57 20.52
C LYS A 231 -5.99 3.47 19.71
N VAL A 232 -6.92 2.76 20.35
CA VAL A 232 -7.72 1.72 19.71
C VAL A 232 -8.60 2.36 18.61
N PRO A 233 -8.44 1.97 17.33
CA PRO A 233 -9.23 2.53 16.25
C PRO A 233 -10.64 1.90 16.21
N PRO A 234 -11.69 2.65 15.83
CA PRO A 234 -12.95 2.05 15.41
C PRO A 234 -12.80 1.35 14.05
N THR A 235 -13.62 0.34 13.81
CA THR A 235 -13.51 -0.52 12.61
C THR A 235 -14.64 -0.28 11.61
N MET A 236 -14.28 -0.05 10.35
CA MET A 236 -15.17 -0.13 9.19
C MET A 236 -15.07 -1.52 8.58
N ARG A 237 -16.20 -2.11 8.18
CA ARG A 237 -16.22 -3.44 7.55
C ARG A 237 -16.57 -3.32 6.06
N PHE A 238 -15.78 -3.98 5.24
CA PHE A 238 -15.93 -4.06 3.79
C PHE A 238 -16.22 -5.52 3.43
N ILE A 239 -17.44 -5.77 2.96
CA ILE A 239 -17.96 -7.09 2.63
C ILE A 239 -17.98 -7.22 1.12
N LEU A 240 -17.11 -8.06 0.58
CA LEU A 240 -16.96 -8.30 -0.86
C LEU A 240 -17.42 -9.72 -1.17
N ASP A 241 -18.57 -9.81 -1.83
CA ASP A 241 -19.22 -11.08 -2.18
C ASP A 241 -19.32 -11.23 -3.71
N GLY A 242 -19.43 -12.48 -4.16
CA GLY A 242 -19.53 -12.83 -5.58
C GLY A 242 -18.24 -13.41 -6.17
N GLU A 243 -18.37 -14.07 -7.31
CA GLU A 243 -17.24 -14.61 -8.06
C GLU A 243 -16.45 -13.46 -8.71
N MET A 244 -15.13 -13.44 -8.50
CA MET A 244 -14.27 -12.43 -9.09
C MET A 244 -14.06 -12.71 -10.57
N PRO A 245 -14.47 -11.79 -11.48
CA PRO A 245 -14.20 -11.95 -12.90
C PRO A 245 -12.70 -12.09 -13.18
N SER A 246 -12.34 -12.93 -14.16
CA SER A 246 -10.95 -13.27 -14.51
C SER A 246 -10.08 -12.09 -14.93
N TYR A 247 -10.70 -10.98 -15.32
CA TYR A 247 -10.06 -9.73 -15.72
C TYR A 247 -9.82 -8.75 -14.56
N LEU A 248 -10.24 -9.08 -13.33
CA LEU A 248 -9.98 -8.28 -12.14
C LEU A 248 -8.87 -8.89 -11.28
N GLN A 249 -8.26 -8.05 -10.46
CA GLN A 249 -7.42 -8.46 -9.32
C GLN A 249 -7.77 -7.64 -8.09
N ALA A 250 -7.26 -8.04 -6.92
CA ALA A 250 -7.36 -7.26 -5.68
C ALA A 250 -7.04 -5.76 -5.83
N LYS A 251 -6.13 -5.40 -6.75
CA LYS A 251 -5.82 -4.01 -7.09
C LYS A 251 -7.04 -3.23 -7.58
N ASP A 252 -7.87 -3.82 -8.43
CA ASP A 252 -9.11 -3.21 -8.91
C ASP A 252 -10.09 -3.04 -7.74
N LEU A 253 -10.22 -4.05 -6.87
CA LEU A 253 -11.11 -4.01 -5.70
C LEU A 253 -10.74 -2.85 -4.75
N ILE A 254 -9.47 -2.70 -4.38
CA ILE A 254 -9.07 -1.66 -3.43
C ILE A 254 -9.14 -0.26 -4.05
N LEU A 255 -8.88 -0.10 -5.34
CA LEU A 255 -9.10 1.17 -6.04
C LEU A 255 -10.59 1.53 -6.15
N GLN A 256 -11.47 0.53 -6.32
CA GLN A 256 -12.93 0.75 -6.24
C GLN A 256 -13.33 1.30 -4.88
N ILE A 257 -12.83 0.68 -3.79
CA ILE A 257 -13.08 1.11 -2.42
C ILE A 257 -12.54 2.52 -2.16
N ILE A 258 -11.26 2.78 -2.46
CA ILE A 258 -10.64 4.10 -2.23
C ILE A 258 -11.36 5.18 -3.03
N GLY A 259 -11.77 4.91 -4.27
CA GLY A 259 -12.57 5.86 -5.05
C GLY A 259 -13.98 6.11 -4.51
N GLU A 260 -14.52 5.21 -3.69
CA GLU A 260 -15.82 5.39 -3.01
C GLU A 260 -15.68 6.18 -1.71
N ILE A 261 -14.62 5.92 -0.93
CA ILE A 261 -14.46 6.51 0.41
C ILE A 261 -13.49 7.68 0.46
N SER A 262 -12.78 8.00 -0.62
CA SER A 262 -11.68 8.98 -0.72
C SER A 262 -10.41 8.63 0.07
N VAL A 263 -9.34 9.40 -0.15
CA VAL A 263 -8.08 9.28 0.60
C VAL A 263 -8.19 9.56 2.11
N ALA A 264 -9.33 10.08 2.58
CA ALA A 264 -9.58 10.37 3.99
C ALA A 264 -10.75 9.55 4.59
N GLY A 265 -11.35 8.65 3.83
CA GLY A 265 -12.55 7.91 4.26
C GLY A 265 -12.34 7.06 5.50
N ALA A 266 -11.15 6.45 5.60
CA ALA A 266 -10.78 5.56 6.69
C ALA A 266 -9.84 6.21 7.72
N THR A 267 -9.66 7.54 7.72
CA THR A 267 -8.78 8.22 8.67
C THR A 267 -9.07 7.84 10.12
N TYR A 268 -8.02 7.35 10.81
CA TYR A 268 -8.02 6.80 12.18
C TYR A 268 -8.85 5.54 12.41
N LYS A 269 -9.23 4.82 11.35
CA LYS A 269 -10.07 3.62 11.43
C LYS A 269 -9.33 2.39 10.92
N THR A 270 -9.76 1.23 11.39
CA THR A 270 -9.42 -0.05 10.79
C THR A 270 -10.32 -0.31 9.60
N MET A 271 -9.78 -0.87 8.51
CA MET A 271 -10.56 -1.46 7.42
C MET A 271 -10.52 -2.99 7.56
N GLU A 272 -11.62 -3.60 7.98
CA GLU A 272 -11.78 -5.05 8.09
C GLU A 272 -12.47 -5.59 6.82
N PHE A 273 -11.81 -6.50 6.11
CA PHE A 273 -12.34 -7.08 4.88
C PHE A 273 -12.88 -8.49 5.12
N SER A 274 -14.04 -8.79 4.55
CA SER A 274 -14.73 -10.08 4.67
C SER A 274 -15.57 -10.37 3.42
N GLY A 275 -16.18 -11.56 3.34
CA GLY A 275 -17.07 -11.96 2.25
C GLY A 275 -16.44 -13.02 1.35
N THR A 276 -17.28 -13.65 0.52
CA THR A 276 -16.89 -14.85 -0.24
C THR A 276 -15.74 -14.57 -1.21
N THR A 277 -15.65 -13.35 -1.75
CA THR A 277 -14.53 -13.00 -2.62
C THR A 277 -13.22 -12.99 -1.83
N ILE A 278 -13.19 -12.39 -0.63
CA ILE A 278 -11.99 -12.31 0.21
C ILE A 278 -11.47 -13.70 0.56
N GLU A 279 -12.38 -14.62 0.89
CA GLU A 279 -12.05 -16.03 1.18
C GLU A 279 -11.38 -16.71 -0.02
N SER A 280 -11.79 -16.38 -1.26
CA SER A 280 -11.21 -16.94 -2.49
C SER A 280 -9.85 -16.34 -2.90
N LEU A 281 -9.48 -15.17 -2.35
CA LEU A 281 -8.22 -14.50 -2.71
C LEU A 281 -7.02 -15.27 -2.18
N THR A 282 -5.95 -15.29 -2.98
CA THR A 282 -4.63 -15.75 -2.56
C THR A 282 -4.02 -14.82 -1.51
N MET A 283 -2.96 -15.26 -0.81
CA MET A 283 -2.26 -14.38 0.12
C MET A 283 -1.66 -13.15 -0.57
N GLU A 284 -1.17 -13.28 -1.79
CA GLU A 284 -0.60 -12.15 -2.54
C GLU A 284 -1.68 -11.11 -2.88
N GLU A 285 -2.89 -11.54 -3.25
CA GLU A 285 -4.01 -10.64 -3.47
C GLU A 285 -4.50 -9.96 -2.18
N ARG A 286 -4.59 -10.70 -1.07
CA ARG A 286 -4.90 -10.14 0.25
C ARG A 286 -3.88 -9.09 0.70
N MET A 287 -2.59 -9.33 0.43
CA MET A 287 -1.53 -8.35 0.67
C MET A 287 -1.75 -7.07 -0.13
N THR A 288 -2.15 -7.16 -1.40
CA THR A 288 -2.47 -5.97 -2.23
C THR A 288 -3.63 -5.15 -1.63
N LEU A 289 -4.70 -5.81 -1.16
CA LEU A 289 -5.81 -5.13 -0.47
C LEU A 289 -5.35 -4.38 0.77
N CYS A 290 -4.69 -5.09 1.71
CA CYS A 290 -4.28 -4.51 2.98
C CYS A 290 -3.17 -3.46 2.84
N ASN A 291 -2.29 -3.58 1.83
CA ASN A 291 -1.25 -2.60 1.54
C ASN A 291 -1.85 -1.21 1.30
N MET A 292 -2.89 -1.11 0.47
CA MET A 292 -3.42 0.19 0.05
C MET A 292 -4.41 0.81 1.05
N VAL A 293 -4.65 0.19 2.21
CA VAL A 293 -5.51 0.75 3.26
C VAL A 293 -5.04 2.13 3.73
N VAL A 294 -3.73 2.32 3.81
CA VAL A 294 -3.15 3.62 4.18
C VAL A 294 -3.48 4.72 3.15
N GLU A 295 -3.74 4.37 1.89
CA GLU A 295 -4.13 5.33 0.85
C GLU A 295 -5.58 5.83 1.01
N ALA A 296 -6.41 5.15 1.80
CA ALA A 296 -7.71 5.65 2.26
C ALA A 296 -7.60 6.39 3.62
N GLY A 297 -6.38 6.58 4.14
CA GLY A 297 -6.11 7.11 5.47
C GLY A 297 -6.30 6.08 6.59
N GLY A 298 -6.55 4.81 6.25
CA GLY A 298 -6.75 3.74 7.22
C GLY A 298 -5.54 3.52 8.11
N LYS A 299 -5.79 3.29 9.40
CA LYS A 299 -4.73 3.01 10.38
C LYS A 299 -4.10 1.63 10.13
N ASN A 300 -4.94 0.65 9.85
CA ASN A 300 -4.57 -0.70 9.45
C ASN A 300 -5.69 -1.35 8.63
N GLY A 301 -5.32 -2.29 7.77
CA GLY A 301 -6.25 -3.25 7.16
C GLY A 301 -6.21 -4.55 7.95
N VAL A 302 -7.29 -5.32 7.96
CA VAL A 302 -7.26 -6.69 8.48
C VAL A 302 -8.14 -7.64 7.68
N ILE A 303 -7.66 -8.85 7.46
CA ILE A 303 -8.40 -9.97 6.88
C ILE A 303 -8.36 -11.14 7.87
N PRO A 304 -9.50 -11.74 8.23
CA PRO A 304 -9.53 -12.92 9.09
C PRO A 304 -8.68 -14.06 8.49
N PRO A 305 -7.76 -14.67 9.28
CA PRO A 305 -6.92 -15.75 8.79
C PRO A 305 -7.77 -17.01 8.55
N ASP A 306 -7.52 -17.71 7.44
CA ASP A 306 -8.18 -18.96 7.08
C ASP A 306 -7.16 -19.98 6.58
N ALA A 307 -7.64 -21.07 5.95
CA ALA A 307 -6.77 -22.11 5.39
C ALA A 307 -5.71 -21.56 4.42
N THR A 308 -6.04 -20.54 3.61
CA THR A 308 -5.08 -19.89 2.70
C THR A 308 -3.97 -19.20 3.49
N THR A 309 -4.31 -18.54 4.59
CA THR A 309 -3.33 -17.92 5.49
C THR A 309 -2.49 -18.96 6.23
N PHE A 310 -3.10 -19.99 6.82
CA PHE A 310 -2.36 -21.02 7.57
C PHE A 310 -1.40 -21.80 6.67
N ASN A 311 -1.83 -22.22 5.49
CA ASN A 311 -0.97 -22.90 4.51
C ASN A 311 0.23 -22.05 4.09
N TYR A 312 0.07 -20.72 4.05
CA TYR A 312 1.17 -19.81 3.76
C TYR A 312 2.14 -19.70 4.95
N VAL A 313 1.63 -19.58 6.18
CA VAL A 313 2.47 -19.28 7.36
C VAL A 313 3.17 -20.52 7.93
N GLU A 314 2.51 -21.68 7.98
CA GLU A 314 2.99 -22.88 8.69
C GLU A 314 4.38 -23.36 8.23
N ASN A 315 4.69 -23.24 6.93
CA ASN A 315 5.99 -23.66 6.39
C ASN A 315 7.06 -22.57 6.44
N ARG A 316 6.74 -21.39 6.98
CA ARG A 316 7.63 -20.21 6.98
C ARG A 316 8.06 -19.78 8.37
N THR A 317 7.42 -20.29 9.43
CA THR A 317 7.77 -19.93 10.80
C THR A 317 7.61 -21.10 11.75
N SER A 318 8.50 -21.18 12.73
CA SER A 318 8.38 -22.08 13.89
C SER A 318 7.88 -21.37 15.14
N VAL A 319 7.67 -20.05 15.08
CA VAL A 319 7.17 -19.24 16.20
C VAL A 319 5.67 -19.51 16.36
N PRO A 320 5.20 -19.91 17.56
CA PRO A 320 3.79 -20.16 17.78
C PRO A 320 2.99 -18.86 17.68
N PHE A 321 1.84 -18.93 17.03
CA PHE A 321 0.91 -17.80 16.91
C PHE A 321 -0.51 -18.25 17.20
N GLN A 322 -1.39 -17.28 17.48
CA GLN A 322 -2.78 -17.56 17.83
C GLN A 322 -3.69 -16.59 17.07
N PRO A 323 -4.41 -17.07 16.04
CA PRO A 323 -5.35 -16.25 15.30
C PRO A 323 -6.49 -15.79 16.23
N VAL A 324 -7.02 -14.61 15.95
CA VAL A 324 -8.20 -14.05 16.61
C VAL A 324 -9.21 -13.62 15.56
N TYR A 325 -10.48 -13.57 15.93
CA TYR A 325 -11.59 -13.29 15.03
C TYR A 325 -12.58 -12.35 15.69
N SER A 326 -13.21 -11.46 14.92
CA SER A 326 -14.31 -10.62 15.40
C SER A 326 -15.40 -11.47 16.09
N ASP A 327 -15.94 -10.98 17.21
CA ASP A 327 -17.13 -11.58 17.82
C ASP A 327 -18.34 -11.42 16.90
N ALA A 328 -19.29 -12.36 16.96
CA ALA A 328 -20.51 -12.31 16.15
C ALA A 328 -21.35 -11.04 16.39
N ASN A 329 -21.26 -10.46 17.61
CA ASN A 329 -21.93 -9.22 18.02
C ASN A 329 -20.96 -8.02 18.09
N ALA A 330 -19.81 -8.08 17.41
CA ALA A 330 -18.89 -6.94 17.32
C ALA A 330 -19.54 -5.74 16.61
N SER A 331 -19.19 -4.53 17.05
CA SER A 331 -19.74 -3.29 16.50
C SER A 331 -18.79 -2.69 15.45
N PHE A 332 -19.34 -2.35 14.28
CA PHE A 332 -18.61 -1.66 13.21
C PHE A 332 -19.19 -0.26 13.03
N VAL A 333 -18.33 0.74 12.79
CA VAL A 333 -18.79 2.12 12.58
C VAL A 333 -19.44 2.34 11.22
N ALA A 334 -19.17 1.45 10.25
CA ALA A 334 -19.81 1.40 8.95
C ALA A 334 -19.64 0.01 8.32
N ASP A 335 -20.65 -0.41 7.54
CA ASP A 335 -20.59 -1.57 6.65
C ASP A 335 -20.68 -1.08 5.20
N TYR A 336 -19.76 -1.53 4.36
CA TYR A 336 -19.79 -1.36 2.91
C TYR A 336 -19.93 -2.73 2.25
N ARG A 337 -20.81 -2.86 1.25
CA ARG A 337 -21.08 -4.12 0.56
C ARG A 337 -20.83 -3.96 -0.93
N PHE A 338 -20.05 -4.88 -1.50
CA PHE A 338 -19.72 -4.91 -2.92
C PHE A 338 -20.10 -6.25 -3.52
N ASP A 339 -20.79 -6.21 -4.65
CA ASP A 339 -20.98 -7.37 -5.52
C ASP A 339 -19.86 -7.37 -6.56
N VAL A 340 -18.85 -8.20 -6.33
CA VAL A 340 -17.61 -8.22 -7.11
C VAL A 340 -17.85 -8.67 -8.55
N SER A 341 -18.87 -9.50 -8.78
CA SER A 341 -19.23 -9.98 -10.13
C SER A 341 -19.64 -8.85 -11.09
N LYS A 342 -20.00 -7.67 -10.55
CA LYS A 342 -20.43 -6.49 -11.30
C LYS A 342 -19.33 -5.44 -11.46
N LEU A 343 -18.16 -5.66 -10.88
CA LEU A 343 -17.07 -4.71 -10.94
C LEU A 343 -16.36 -4.78 -12.31
N GLU A 344 -15.81 -3.64 -12.70
CA GLU A 344 -15.06 -3.46 -13.94
C GLU A 344 -13.64 -2.98 -13.61
N PRO A 345 -12.65 -3.23 -14.50
CA PRO A 345 -11.29 -2.75 -14.32
C PRO A 345 -11.23 -1.23 -14.15
N VAL A 346 -10.40 -0.77 -13.22
CA VAL A 346 -10.28 0.65 -12.89
C VAL A 346 -8.84 1.13 -12.94
N VAL A 347 -8.70 2.44 -13.10
CA VAL A 347 -7.45 3.16 -12.89
C VAL A 347 -7.66 4.29 -11.89
N ALA A 348 -6.65 4.58 -11.08
CA ALA A 348 -6.59 5.85 -10.35
C ALA A 348 -5.79 6.86 -11.17
N LYS A 349 -6.48 7.88 -11.67
CA LYS A 349 -5.88 8.94 -12.48
C LYS A 349 -5.00 9.85 -11.62
N PRO A 350 -4.02 10.54 -12.21
CA PRO A 350 -3.23 11.52 -11.49
C PRO A 350 -4.12 12.63 -10.88
N HIS A 351 -3.79 13.22 -9.73
CA HIS A 351 -2.66 12.92 -8.85
C HIS A 351 -3.14 12.44 -7.47
N SER A 352 -4.11 11.52 -7.45
CA SER A 352 -4.60 10.94 -6.20
C SER A 352 -5.07 9.48 -6.37
N PRO A 353 -4.81 8.59 -5.40
CA PRO A 353 -5.32 7.21 -5.43
C PRO A 353 -6.85 7.11 -5.47
N ASP A 354 -7.58 8.12 -4.99
CA ASP A 354 -9.05 8.17 -5.03
C ASP A 354 -9.64 8.77 -6.31
N ASN A 355 -8.83 9.29 -7.24
CA ASN A 355 -9.29 9.80 -8.53
C ASN A 355 -9.57 8.66 -9.51
N ARG A 356 -10.46 7.75 -9.10
CA ARG A 356 -10.83 6.53 -9.81
C ARG A 356 -11.61 6.84 -11.10
N ALA A 357 -11.30 6.13 -12.17
CA ALA A 357 -12.10 6.03 -13.38
C ALA A 357 -12.14 4.57 -13.87
N LEU A 358 -13.14 4.21 -14.68
CA LEU A 358 -13.10 2.92 -15.37
C LEU A 358 -11.97 2.94 -16.41
N ALA A 359 -11.25 1.83 -16.57
CA ALA A 359 -10.14 1.76 -17.53
C ALA A 359 -10.60 2.14 -18.96
N ARG A 360 -11.77 1.64 -19.39
CA ARG A 360 -12.38 1.95 -20.69
C ARG A 360 -12.67 3.44 -20.93
N GLU A 361 -12.85 4.23 -19.87
CA GLU A 361 -13.12 5.68 -19.96
C GLU A 361 -11.84 6.49 -20.20
N CYS A 362 -10.68 5.87 -20.04
CA CYS A 362 -9.37 6.51 -20.20
C CYS A 362 -8.67 6.12 -21.52
N LYS A 363 -9.35 5.49 -22.46
CA LYS A 363 -8.78 5.01 -23.74
C LYS A 363 -8.05 6.06 -24.59
N ASP A 364 -8.43 7.34 -24.45
CA ASP A 364 -7.81 8.45 -25.19
C ASP A 364 -6.52 8.96 -24.52
N VAL A 365 -6.19 8.44 -23.33
CA VAL A 365 -4.95 8.78 -22.61
C VAL A 365 -3.79 8.01 -23.24
N LYS A 366 -3.00 8.71 -24.06
CA LYS A 366 -1.70 8.21 -24.53
C LYS A 366 -0.71 8.11 -23.36
N ILE A 367 0.06 7.02 -23.33
CA ILE A 367 1.08 6.78 -22.30
C ILE A 367 2.46 6.70 -22.94
N ASP A 368 3.49 6.97 -22.16
CA ASP A 368 4.88 6.91 -22.61
C ASP A 368 5.58 5.63 -22.15
N ARG A 369 5.07 4.99 -21.08
CA ARG A 369 5.70 3.83 -20.42
C ARG A 369 4.74 3.10 -19.49
N VAL A 370 5.10 1.85 -19.18
CA VAL A 370 4.43 1.01 -18.18
C VAL A 370 5.43 0.55 -17.12
N TYR A 371 5.00 0.47 -15.87
CA TYR A 371 5.79 -0.05 -14.75
C TYR A 371 5.01 -1.12 -13.98
N ILE A 372 5.51 -2.36 -13.98
CA ILE A 372 4.95 -3.50 -13.25
C ILE A 372 5.95 -3.88 -12.14
N GLY A 373 5.62 -3.53 -10.90
CA GLY A 373 6.45 -3.82 -9.73
C GLY A 373 5.89 -3.23 -8.44
N SER A 374 6.72 -3.12 -7.39
CA SER A 374 6.37 -2.69 -6.01
C SER A 374 5.67 -3.75 -5.16
N CYS A 375 5.46 -3.45 -3.87
CA CYS A 375 4.74 -4.31 -2.93
C CYS A 375 3.30 -4.62 -3.36
N THR A 376 2.67 -3.75 -4.14
CA THR A 376 1.30 -3.97 -4.67
C THR A 376 1.23 -4.69 -6.00
N GLY A 377 2.33 -4.76 -6.77
CA GLY A 377 2.26 -5.17 -8.18
C GLY A 377 3.50 -5.87 -8.72
N GLY A 378 4.38 -6.33 -7.84
CA GLY A 378 5.62 -7.05 -8.16
C GLY A 378 5.72 -8.41 -7.49
N LYS A 379 4.60 -9.04 -7.14
CA LYS A 379 4.57 -10.42 -6.59
C LYS A 379 4.46 -11.44 -7.72
N THR A 380 4.61 -12.73 -7.42
CA THR A 380 4.65 -13.78 -8.45
C THR A 380 3.36 -13.81 -9.27
N GLU A 381 2.21 -13.68 -8.61
CA GLU A 381 0.90 -13.67 -9.28
C GLU A 381 0.68 -12.41 -10.14
N ASP A 382 1.30 -11.29 -9.78
CA ASP A 382 1.22 -10.05 -10.56
C ASP A 382 1.93 -10.22 -11.91
N PHE A 383 3.12 -10.83 -11.93
CA PHE A 383 3.82 -11.14 -13.19
C PHE A 383 3.12 -12.24 -13.98
N MET A 384 2.58 -13.26 -13.32
CA MET A 384 1.78 -14.29 -13.97
C MET A 384 0.56 -13.68 -14.68
N ALA A 385 -0.12 -12.72 -14.06
CA ALA A 385 -1.25 -12.01 -14.66
C ALA A 385 -0.82 -11.23 -15.92
N ALA A 386 0.24 -10.44 -15.83
CA ALA A 386 0.78 -9.71 -16.97
C ALA A 386 1.20 -10.66 -18.11
N ALA A 387 1.91 -11.75 -17.80
CA ALA A 387 2.35 -12.74 -18.77
C ALA A 387 1.18 -13.48 -19.44
N LYS A 388 0.15 -13.87 -18.69
CA LYS A 388 -1.08 -14.46 -19.25
C LYS A 388 -1.71 -13.54 -20.30
N LEU A 389 -1.80 -12.25 -20.00
CA LEU A 389 -2.38 -11.28 -20.93
C LEU A 389 -1.51 -11.10 -22.18
N PHE A 390 -0.19 -10.92 -22.02
CA PHE A 390 0.72 -10.81 -23.16
C PHE A 390 0.68 -12.06 -24.04
N HIS A 391 0.66 -13.24 -23.43
CA HIS A 391 0.56 -14.51 -24.15
C HIS A 391 -0.76 -14.62 -24.92
N ALA A 392 -1.89 -14.34 -24.28
CA ALA A 392 -3.21 -14.37 -24.92
C ALA A 392 -3.31 -13.37 -26.08
N ALA A 393 -2.70 -12.19 -25.93
CA ALA A 393 -2.71 -11.17 -26.96
C ALA A 393 -1.81 -11.51 -28.16
N GLY A 394 -0.68 -12.20 -27.94
CA GLY A 394 0.29 -12.53 -28.99
C GLY A 394 0.89 -11.30 -29.69
N LYS A 395 1.01 -10.18 -28.97
CA LYS A 395 1.44 -8.87 -29.49
C LYS A 395 2.66 -8.35 -28.73
N GLN A 396 3.41 -7.47 -29.38
CA GLN A 396 4.50 -6.71 -28.74
C GLN A 396 4.00 -5.43 -28.09
N VAL A 397 4.68 -5.01 -27.03
CA VAL A 397 4.43 -3.74 -26.35
C VAL A 397 4.79 -2.56 -27.26
N LYS A 398 4.04 -1.47 -27.14
CA LYS A 398 4.25 -0.22 -27.92
C LYS A 398 5.03 0.84 -27.16
N VAL A 399 5.21 0.65 -25.86
CA VAL A 399 5.92 1.56 -24.96
C VAL A 399 6.87 0.77 -24.07
N PRO A 400 7.99 1.36 -23.61
CA PRO A 400 8.87 0.76 -22.63
C PRO A 400 8.09 0.22 -21.43
N THR A 401 8.36 -1.03 -21.07
CA THR A 401 7.58 -1.78 -20.08
C THR A 401 8.54 -2.38 -19.07
N PHE A 402 8.65 -1.70 -17.93
CA PHE A 402 9.60 -2.00 -16.88
C PHE A 402 9.04 -3.05 -15.92
N LEU A 403 9.81 -4.11 -15.69
CA LEU A 403 9.45 -5.23 -14.83
C LEU A 403 10.36 -5.23 -13.59
N VAL A 404 9.78 -5.03 -12.40
CA VAL A 404 10.52 -4.92 -11.14
C VAL A 404 9.98 -5.89 -10.10
N PRO A 405 10.54 -7.11 -10.01
CA PRO A 405 10.18 -8.08 -8.98
C PRO A 405 10.30 -7.52 -7.57
N ALA A 406 9.37 -7.89 -6.70
CA ALA A 406 9.39 -7.44 -5.32
C ALA A 406 10.51 -8.12 -4.53
N THR A 407 10.74 -9.42 -4.73
CA THR A 407 11.73 -10.20 -3.97
C THR A 407 12.59 -11.06 -4.87
N GLN A 408 13.72 -11.54 -4.35
CA GLN A 408 14.58 -12.48 -5.06
C GLN A 408 13.83 -13.78 -5.40
N LYS A 409 12.95 -14.24 -4.51
CA LYS A 409 12.07 -15.37 -4.79
C LYS A 409 11.17 -15.09 -6.00
N VAL A 410 10.53 -13.91 -6.06
CA VAL A 410 9.67 -13.55 -7.20
C VAL A 410 10.49 -13.42 -8.48
N TRP A 411 11.68 -12.84 -8.40
CA TRP A 411 12.61 -12.78 -9.53
C TRP A 411 12.89 -14.19 -10.07
N MET A 412 13.24 -15.15 -9.21
CA MET A 412 13.44 -16.55 -9.61
C MET A 412 12.17 -17.17 -10.22
N ASP A 413 11.00 -16.93 -9.60
CA ASP A 413 9.72 -17.45 -10.08
C ASP A 413 9.41 -16.97 -11.51
N VAL A 414 9.75 -15.71 -11.85
CA VAL A 414 9.56 -15.15 -13.20
C VAL A 414 10.34 -15.93 -14.26
N TYR A 415 11.52 -16.46 -13.92
CA TYR A 415 12.34 -17.25 -14.84
C TYR A 415 12.04 -18.74 -14.80
N ALA A 416 11.49 -19.26 -13.70
CA ALA A 416 11.37 -20.70 -13.45
C ALA A 416 9.95 -21.25 -13.59
N LEU A 417 8.92 -20.49 -13.22
CA LEU A 417 7.55 -20.98 -13.19
C LEU A 417 6.90 -20.87 -14.58
N PRO A 418 6.32 -21.96 -15.11
CA PRO A 418 5.57 -21.91 -16.35
C PRO A 418 4.24 -21.18 -16.12
N VAL A 419 3.85 -20.36 -17.10
CA VAL A 419 2.55 -19.68 -17.11
C VAL A 419 1.46 -20.69 -17.49
N PRO A 420 0.43 -20.89 -16.66
CA PRO A 420 -0.66 -21.81 -16.98
C PRO A 420 -1.31 -21.46 -18.32
N GLY A 421 -1.48 -22.46 -19.19
CA GLY A 421 -2.05 -22.27 -20.53
C GLY A 421 -1.07 -21.75 -21.58
N ALA A 422 0.18 -21.43 -21.23
CA ALA A 422 1.16 -20.85 -22.17
C ALA A 422 2.12 -21.86 -22.81
N GLY A 423 1.72 -23.14 -22.93
CA GLY A 423 2.54 -24.17 -23.57
C GLY A 423 3.89 -24.44 -22.89
N GLY A 424 3.99 -24.22 -21.57
CA GLY A 424 5.21 -24.41 -20.80
C GLY A 424 6.15 -23.20 -20.77
N LYS A 425 5.80 -22.10 -21.43
CA LYS A 425 6.61 -20.86 -21.38
C LYS A 425 6.60 -20.25 -19.99
N THR A 426 7.76 -19.72 -19.57
CA THR A 426 7.88 -18.96 -18.32
C THR A 426 7.48 -17.51 -18.52
N CYS A 427 7.26 -16.76 -17.43
CA CYS A 427 6.97 -15.33 -17.51
C CYS A 427 8.06 -14.58 -18.28
N ALA A 428 9.33 -14.86 -17.98
CA ALA A 428 10.48 -14.23 -18.65
C ALA A 428 10.47 -14.42 -20.17
N GLN A 429 10.20 -15.64 -20.66
CA GLN A 429 10.12 -15.92 -22.09
C GLN A 429 8.99 -15.15 -22.76
N ILE A 430 7.82 -15.08 -22.12
CA ILE A 430 6.68 -14.31 -22.64
C ILE A 430 6.97 -12.81 -22.65
N PHE A 431 7.64 -12.30 -21.61
CA PHE A 431 8.04 -10.89 -21.54
C PHE A 431 9.06 -10.52 -22.63
N GLU A 432 10.04 -11.39 -22.88
CA GLU A 432 11.01 -11.23 -23.97
C GLU A 432 10.31 -11.23 -25.34
N GLU A 433 9.41 -12.19 -25.59
CA GLU A 433 8.62 -12.25 -26.82
C GLU A 433 7.72 -11.02 -27.04
N ALA A 434 7.15 -10.49 -25.95
CA ALA A 434 6.36 -9.27 -25.97
C ALA A 434 7.20 -8.00 -26.12
N GLY A 435 8.53 -8.08 -25.99
CA GLY A 435 9.44 -6.93 -26.09
C GLY A 435 9.48 -6.04 -24.83
N CYS A 436 9.18 -6.61 -23.65
CA CYS A 436 9.36 -5.90 -22.39
C CYS A 436 10.85 -5.75 -22.03
N ASP A 437 11.16 -4.78 -21.17
CA ASP A 437 12.50 -4.69 -20.59
C ASP A 437 12.78 -5.91 -19.70
N THR A 438 14.03 -6.39 -19.70
CA THR A 438 14.43 -7.53 -18.87
C THR A 438 14.13 -7.26 -17.39
N PRO A 439 13.50 -8.20 -16.65
CA PRO A 439 13.25 -8.06 -15.22
C PRO A 439 14.51 -7.66 -14.44
N THR A 440 14.43 -6.53 -13.74
CA THR A 440 15.56 -5.99 -12.97
C THR A 440 15.74 -6.71 -11.63
N SER A 441 16.83 -6.40 -10.93
CA SER A 441 17.05 -6.83 -9.54
C SER A 441 15.89 -6.38 -8.64
N PRO A 442 15.43 -7.22 -7.72
CA PRO A 442 14.26 -6.94 -6.89
C PRO A 442 14.45 -5.68 -6.03
N SER A 443 13.51 -4.75 -6.02
CA SER A 443 13.57 -3.56 -5.15
C SER A 443 12.25 -2.81 -5.13
N CYS A 444 12.11 -1.83 -4.22
CA CYS A 444 11.00 -0.87 -4.31
C CYS A 444 11.07 -0.01 -5.60
N GLY A 445 12.25 0.12 -6.20
CA GLY A 445 12.48 0.80 -7.47
C GLY A 445 11.89 2.21 -7.52
N ALA A 446 11.20 2.53 -8.62
CA ALA A 446 10.62 3.85 -8.83
C ALA A 446 9.40 4.17 -7.96
N CYS A 447 8.94 3.26 -7.08
CA CYS A 447 7.74 3.45 -6.25
C CYS A 447 7.83 4.64 -5.27
N LEU A 448 9.00 4.85 -4.68
CA LEU A 448 9.30 5.98 -3.79
C LEU A 448 10.29 6.91 -4.50
N GLY A 449 10.00 8.22 -4.49
CA GLY A 449 10.92 9.24 -5.01
C GLY A 449 12.29 9.13 -4.33
N GLY A 450 13.36 9.40 -5.06
CA GLY A 450 14.71 9.11 -4.57
C GLY A 450 15.77 9.45 -5.61
N PRO A 451 16.94 8.80 -5.55
CA PRO A 451 18.02 9.01 -6.50
C PRO A 451 17.57 8.91 -7.97
N ALA A 452 18.16 9.74 -8.82
CA ALA A 452 17.82 9.83 -10.25
C ALA A 452 18.25 8.58 -11.04
N ASP A 453 19.24 7.83 -10.52
CA ASP A 453 19.80 6.62 -11.12
C ASP A 453 19.06 5.34 -10.71
N THR A 454 18.01 5.43 -9.87
CA THR A 454 17.15 4.29 -9.57
C THR A 454 16.54 3.73 -10.87
N TYR A 455 16.56 2.41 -11.05
CA TYR A 455 15.98 1.77 -12.23
C TYR A 455 14.54 2.22 -12.49
N ALA A 456 14.26 2.54 -13.75
CA ALA A 456 12.98 3.06 -14.21
C ALA A 456 12.50 4.32 -13.43
N ARG A 457 13.39 5.13 -12.85
CA ARG A 457 13.01 6.45 -12.32
C ARG A 457 12.37 7.28 -13.45
N LEU A 458 11.30 8.01 -13.13
CA LEU A 458 10.67 8.92 -14.08
C LEU A 458 11.39 10.27 -13.98
N ASN A 459 12.43 10.49 -14.79
CA ASN A 459 13.25 11.71 -14.71
C ASN A 459 12.71 12.86 -15.58
N GLU A 460 11.77 12.57 -16.48
CA GLU A 460 11.16 13.50 -17.44
C GLU A 460 9.63 13.54 -17.24
N PRO A 461 8.90 14.58 -17.69
CA PRO A 461 7.44 14.72 -17.53
C PRO A 461 6.64 13.73 -18.40
N GLN A 462 6.73 12.43 -18.10
CA GLN A 462 6.09 11.33 -18.83
C GLN A 462 4.78 10.87 -18.18
N VAL A 463 3.92 10.24 -18.98
CA VAL A 463 2.71 9.54 -18.55
C VAL A 463 3.02 8.05 -18.38
N CYS A 464 2.78 7.51 -17.18
CA CYS A 464 3.09 6.13 -16.80
C CYS A 464 1.83 5.42 -16.28
N VAL A 465 1.55 4.22 -16.78
CA VAL A 465 0.63 3.29 -16.09
C VAL A 465 1.47 2.41 -15.16
N SER A 466 1.12 2.37 -13.88
CA SER A 466 1.93 1.75 -12.84
C SER A 466 1.10 0.84 -11.93
N THR A 467 1.67 -0.29 -11.53
CA THR A 467 1.07 -1.18 -10.52
C THR A 467 1.44 -0.79 -9.08
N THR A 468 2.14 0.33 -8.89
CA THR A 468 2.46 0.93 -7.57
C THR A 468 1.22 1.46 -6.84
N ASN A 469 1.37 1.94 -5.61
CA ASN A 469 0.26 2.35 -4.74
C ASN A 469 0.01 3.87 -4.69
N ARG A 470 0.90 4.72 -5.21
CA ARG A 470 0.79 6.19 -5.10
C ARG A 470 1.09 6.89 -6.41
N ASN A 471 0.30 7.92 -6.72
CA ASN A 471 0.42 8.75 -7.91
C ASN A 471 0.46 10.28 -7.62
N PHE A 472 0.81 10.66 -6.40
CA PHE A 472 1.03 12.07 -6.04
C PHE A 472 2.14 12.71 -6.89
N PRO A 473 2.15 14.04 -7.07
CA PRO A 473 3.17 14.73 -7.87
C PRO A 473 4.59 14.42 -7.36
N GLY A 474 5.48 14.04 -8.28
CA GLY A 474 6.87 13.69 -7.97
C GLY A 474 7.07 12.32 -7.31
N ARG A 475 6.01 11.51 -7.15
CA ARG A 475 6.11 10.22 -6.46
C ARG A 475 7.09 9.25 -7.10
N MET A 476 7.09 9.16 -8.44
CA MET A 476 8.03 8.31 -9.20
C MET A 476 9.26 9.07 -9.71
N GLY A 477 9.45 10.35 -9.35
CA GLY A 477 10.56 11.19 -9.81
C GLY A 477 10.12 12.61 -10.16
N HIS A 478 10.01 12.92 -11.45
CA HIS A 478 9.69 14.24 -11.97
C HIS A 478 8.32 14.72 -11.48
N LYS A 479 8.24 15.97 -11.05
CA LYS A 479 7.03 16.53 -10.41
C LYS A 479 5.84 16.63 -11.35
N GLU A 480 6.10 16.80 -12.64
CA GLU A 480 5.09 16.88 -13.69
C GLU A 480 4.79 15.51 -14.33
N GLY A 481 5.41 14.43 -13.84
CA GLY A 481 5.07 13.07 -14.25
C GLY A 481 3.64 12.71 -13.86
N GLN A 482 2.93 12.04 -14.77
CA GLN A 482 1.54 11.62 -14.57
C GLN A 482 1.47 10.11 -14.41
N ILE A 483 0.99 9.65 -13.26
CA ILE A 483 0.95 8.22 -12.91
C ILE A 483 -0.50 7.75 -12.80
N TYR A 484 -0.86 6.76 -13.61
CA TYR A 484 -2.14 6.06 -13.55
C TYR A 484 -1.93 4.74 -12.80
N LEU A 485 -2.57 4.58 -11.64
CA LEU A 485 -2.44 3.34 -10.86
C LEU A 485 -3.42 2.30 -11.40
N ALA A 486 -2.95 1.08 -11.63
CA ALA A 486 -3.74 0.04 -12.28
C ALA A 486 -3.36 -1.37 -11.79
N SER A 487 -4.21 -2.37 -12.07
CA SER A 487 -3.86 -3.79 -11.92
C SER A 487 -2.80 -4.22 -12.94
N PRO A 488 -2.01 -5.27 -12.66
CA PRO A 488 -1.11 -5.90 -13.64
C PRO A 488 -1.77 -6.21 -14.98
N TYR A 489 -3.03 -6.68 -15.00
CA TYR A 489 -3.77 -6.85 -16.26
C TYR A 489 -3.96 -5.52 -17.01
N THR A 490 -4.49 -4.49 -16.36
CA THR A 490 -4.70 -3.19 -16.99
C THR A 490 -3.39 -2.55 -17.44
N ALA A 491 -2.30 -2.72 -16.68
CA ALA A 491 -0.97 -2.26 -17.05
C ALA A 491 -0.44 -2.98 -18.30
N ALA A 492 -0.54 -4.31 -18.36
CA ALA A 492 -0.12 -5.10 -19.51
C ALA A 492 -0.94 -4.79 -20.77
N ALA A 493 -2.27 -4.67 -20.64
CA ALA A 493 -3.13 -4.22 -21.74
C ALA A 493 -2.71 -2.86 -22.29
N SER A 494 -2.41 -1.92 -21.38
CA SER A 494 -1.98 -0.57 -21.75
C SER A 494 -0.61 -0.55 -22.45
N ALA A 495 0.30 -1.44 -22.06
CA ALA A 495 1.59 -1.60 -22.72
C ALA A 495 1.44 -2.02 -24.20
N LEU A 496 0.48 -2.89 -24.51
CA LEU A 496 0.20 -3.39 -25.87
C LEU A 496 -0.42 -2.33 -26.80
N THR A 497 -1.09 -1.33 -26.26
CA THR A 497 -1.81 -0.31 -27.06
C THR A 497 -1.14 1.06 -27.04
N GLY A 498 -0.27 1.34 -26.07
CA GLY A 498 0.31 2.65 -25.84
C GLY A 498 -0.70 3.68 -25.29
N HIS A 499 -1.84 3.21 -24.78
CA HIS A 499 -2.90 4.01 -24.16
C HIS A 499 -3.43 3.29 -22.92
N VAL A 500 -4.05 4.01 -21.97
CA VAL A 500 -4.76 3.33 -20.87
C VAL A 500 -5.85 2.43 -21.44
N THR A 501 -5.79 1.12 -21.16
CA THR A 501 -6.61 0.12 -21.87
C THR A 501 -7.31 -0.83 -20.90
N ASP A 502 -8.56 -1.15 -21.22
CA ASP A 502 -9.33 -2.15 -20.50
C ASP A 502 -8.82 -3.57 -20.82
N PRO A 503 -8.41 -4.38 -19.82
CA PRO A 503 -7.82 -5.69 -20.09
C PRO A 503 -8.78 -6.70 -20.73
N ARG A 504 -10.09 -6.46 -20.69
CA ARG A 504 -11.10 -7.30 -21.36
C ARG A 504 -10.98 -7.31 -22.88
N GLU A 505 -10.24 -6.38 -23.46
CA GLU A 505 -9.89 -6.41 -24.89
C GLU A 505 -8.99 -7.61 -25.26
N PHE A 506 -8.31 -8.21 -24.27
CA PHE A 506 -7.37 -9.31 -24.46
C PHE A 506 -7.70 -10.57 -23.66
N LEU A 507 -8.51 -10.45 -22.61
CA LEU A 507 -8.98 -11.55 -21.77
C LEU A 507 -10.48 -11.76 -22.04
N GLN A 508 -10.81 -12.77 -22.85
CA GLN A 508 -12.18 -13.25 -23.06
C GLN A 508 -12.37 -14.63 -22.47
#